data_AF-A0A9Q3VVP6-F1
#
_entry.id   AF-A0A9Q3VVP6-F1
#
_cell.length_a   1.000
_cell.length_b   1.000
_cell.length_c   1.000
_cell.angle_alpha   90.00
_cell.angle_beta   90.00
_cell.angle_gamma   90.00
#
_symmetry.space_group_name_H-M   'P 1'
#
loop_
_entity.id
_entity.type
_entity.pdbx_description
1 polymer ?
#
loop_
_entity_poly.entity_id
_entity_poly.type
_entity_poly.pdbx_seq_one_letter_code
_entity_poly.pdbx_strand_id
1 'polypeptide(L)'
;MTNRTTTFVGRFRCGQGAWHVSTESAGVAAVIRRLFGEQSPIQSKDASGQLEVLPRSSSLPVVVSGPESVRAGLLTAAPRYEPRPSVRVTFRLADAYDLGGFRLSSSSWDLAESVPALRSALADTSGDALCELTAETVEFTTRNGATLSYCRPSIKVVGPWRHSDRYTA
;
A
#
# COMPACT_ATOMS: atom_id res chain seq x y z
N MET A 1 -25.13 -2.33 -10.85
CA MET A 1 -23.83 -2.15 -10.15
C MET A 1 -22.98 -3.37 -10.43
N THR A 2 -22.11 -3.31 -11.43
CA THR A 2 -21.31 -4.46 -11.86
C THR A 2 -20.24 -4.72 -10.81
N ASN A 3 -20.34 -5.85 -10.12
CA ASN A 3 -19.36 -6.32 -9.15
C ASN A 3 -18.06 -6.65 -9.90
N ARG A 4 -17.20 -5.65 -10.13
CA ARG A 4 -15.87 -5.86 -10.73
C ARG A 4 -15.04 -6.65 -9.72
N THR A 5 -14.97 -7.97 -9.90
CA THR A 5 -14.06 -8.82 -9.14
C THR A 5 -12.63 -8.32 -9.38
N THR A 6 -12.02 -7.73 -8.35
CA THR A 6 -10.64 -7.28 -8.42
C THR A 6 -9.70 -8.48 -8.30
N THR A 7 -9.02 -8.83 -9.39
CA THR A 7 -7.90 -9.78 -9.35
C THR A 7 -6.73 -9.13 -8.63
N PHE A 8 -6.29 -9.72 -7.51
CA PHE A 8 -5.14 -9.22 -6.76
C PHE A 8 -3.84 -9.76 -7.36
N VAL A 9 -2.94 -8.85 -7.72
CA VAL A 9 -1.70 -9.18 -8.45
C VAL A 9 -0.44 -8.91 -7.62
N GLY A 10 -0.58 -8.27 -6.45
CA GLY A 10 0.57 -8.02 -5.58
C GLY A 10 0.21 -7.55 -4.19
N ARG A 11 1.22 -7.51 -3.33
CA ARG A 11 1.12 -7.05 -1.94
C ARG A 11 2.20 -6.01 -1.66
N PHE A 12 1.78 -4.88 -1.13
CA PHE A 12 2.65 -3.85 -0.58
C PHE A 12 2.90 -4.14 0.90
N ARG A 13 4.16 -3.96 1.31
CA ARG A 13 4.60 -3.90 2.70
C ARG A 13 5.48 -2.67 2.83
N CYS A 14 5.46 -2.06 4.02
CA CYS A 14 6.45 -1.05 4.33
C CYS A 14 7.46 -1.61 5.33
N GLY A 15 8.75 -1.51 5.00
CA GLY A 15 9.85 -2.00 5.81
C GLY A 15 11.06 -1.08 5.68
N GLN A 16 11.74 -0.79 6.78
CA GLN A 16 12.95 0.08 6.79
C GLN A 16 12.74 1.43 6.07
N GLY A 17 11.54 2.01 6.18
CA GLY A 17 11.21 3.29 5.54
C GLY A 17 10.91 3.23 4.03
N ALA A 18 10.89 2.04 3.43
CA ALA A 18 10.69 1.86 1.99
C ALA A 18 9.53 0.90 1.67
N TRP A 19 9.00 1.02 0.44
CA TRP A 19 8.03 0.08 -0.08
C TRP A 19 8.71 -1.21 -0.53
N HIS A 20 8.07 -2.33 -0.21
CA HIS A 20 8.38 -3.66 -0.71
C HIS A 20 7.13 -4.22 -1.39
N VAL A 21 7.22 -4.54 -2.67
CA VAL A 21 6.08 -5.05 -3.43
C VAL A 21 6.36 -6.48 -3.88
N SER A 22 5.59 -7.43 -3.35
CA SER A 22 5.68 -8.83 -3.76
C SER A 22 4.62 -9.18 -4.79
N THR A 23 5.00 -9.89 -5.85
CA THR A 23 4.12 -10.40 -6.92
C THR A 23 4.65 -11.73 -7.46
N GLU A 24 3.79 -12.57 -8.02
CA GLU A 24 4.17 -13.80 -8.72
C GLU A 24 4.30 -13.58 -10.24
N SER A 25 3.95 -12.39 -10.74
CA SER A 25 3.97 -12.07 -12.16
C SER A 25 5.18 -11.19 -12.51
N ALA A 26 6.03 -11.69 -13.40
CA ALA A 26 7.15 -10.91 -13.95
C ALA A 26 6.68 -9.66 -14.69
N GLY A 27 5.53 -9.72 -15.38
CA GLY A 27 4.93 -8.55 -16.05
C GLY A 27 4.52 -7.47 -15.04
N VAL A 28 3.89 -7.88 -13.93
CA VAL A 28 3.51 -6.96 -12.85
C VAL A 28 4.74 -6.33 -12.21
N ALA A 29 5.78 -7.13 -11.94
CA ALA A 29 7.05 -6.64 -11.39
C ALA A 29 7.71 -5.60 -12.32
N ALA A 30 7.71 -5.84 -13.63
CA ALA A 30 8.26 -4.91 -14.62
C ALA A 30 7.50 -3.58 -14.68
N VAL A 31 6.17 -3.61 -14.61
CA VAL A 31 5.34 -2.39 -14.59
C VAL A 31 5.60 -1.58 -13.30
N ILE A 32 5.61 -2.24 -12.13
CA ILE A 32 5.93 -1.58 -10.86
C ILE A 32 7.32 -0.94 -10.94
N ARG A 33 8.32 -1.65 -11.45
CA ARG A 33 9.67 -1.09 -11.65
C ARG A 33 9.64 0.15 -12.53
N ARG A 34 8.95 0.11 -13.67
CA ARG A 34 8.84 1.27 -14.57
C ARG A 34 8.17 2.47 -13.90
N LEU A 35 7.11 2.24 -13.12
CA LEU A 35 6.38 3.30 -12.42
C LEU A 35 7.19 3.94 -11.28
N PHE A 36 8.01 3.15 -10.58
CA PHE A 36 8.66 3.59 -9.34
C PHE A 36 10.19 3.68 -9.41
N GLY A 37 10.72 3.74 -10.64
CA GLY A 37 12.12 3.93 -10.96
C GLY A 37 12.71 2.72 -11.68
N GLU A 38 13.14 2.89 -12.94
CA GLU A 38 13.63 1.78 -13.79
C GLU A 38 14.80 0.99 -13.18
N GLN A 39 15.53 1.62 -12.26
CA GLN A 39 16.64 1.03 -11.52
C GLN A 39 16.22 0.33 -10.21
N SER A 40 14.92 0.22 -9.93
CA SER A 40 14.44 -0.53 -8.77
C SER A 40 14.80 -2.01 -8.92
N PRO A 41 15.50 -2.59 -7.93
CA PRO A 41 15.90 -3.99 -8.00
C PRO A 41 14.67 -4.90 -7.95
N ILE A 42 14.71 -5.96 -8.74
CA ILE A 42 13.78 -7.09 -8.67
C ILE A 42 14.58 -8.28 -8.14
N GLN A 43 14.09 -8.91 -7.08
CA GLN A 43 14.74 -10.05 -6.46
C GLN A 43 13.75 -11.22 -6.40
N SER A 44 14.26 -12.44 -6.51
CA SER A 44 13.48 -13.62 -6.12
C SER A 44 13.45 -13.64 -4.59
N LYS A 45 12.25 -13.59 -4.03
CA LYS A 45 12.05 -13.59 -2.58
C LYS A 45 12.29 -14.98 -1.99
N ASP A 46 11.95 -16.02 -2.74
CA ASP A 46 12.10 -17.42 -2.35
C ASP A 46 12.08 -18.35 -3.57
N ALA A 47 12.31 -19.64 -3.32
CA ALA A 47 12.27 -20.69 -4.33
C ALA A 47 10.87 -20.91 -4.96
N SER A 48 9.81 -20.26 -4.43
CA SER A 48 8.46 -20.36 -5.01
C SER A 48 8.27 -19.49 -6.26
N GLY A 49 9.27 -18.68 -6.61
CA GLY A 49 9.20 -17.78 -7.76
C GLY A 49 8.51 -16.45 -7.45
N GLN A 50 8.20 -16.16 -6.18
CA GLN A 50 7.70 -14.86 -5.77
C GLN A 50 8.78 -13.80 -6.00
N LEU A 51 8.43 -12.77 -6.78
CA LEU A 51 9.28 -11.61 -7.05
C LEU A 51 9.02 -10.52 -6.02
N GLU A 52 10.08 -9.86 -5.57
CA GLU A 52 10.03 -8.68 -4.73
C GLU A 52 10.66 -7.50 -5.47
N VAL A 53 9.90 -6.41 -5.60
CA VAL A 53 10.35 -5.14 -6.17
C VAL A 53 10.54 -4.16 -5.02
N LEU A 54 11.64 -3.40 -5.05
CA LEU A 54 11.92 -2.33 -4.10
C LEU A 54 11.78 -0.96 -4.79
N PRO A 55 10.56 -0.38 -4.87
CA PRO A 55 10.34 0.99 -5.30
C PRO A 55 11.32 1.97 -4.62
N ARG A 56 11.92 2.87 -5.41
CA ARG A 56 12.73 3.96 -4.85
C ARG A 56 11.89 5.14 -4.38
N SER A 57 10.72 5.35 -5.00
CA SER A 57 9.78 6.36 -4.55
C SER A 57 9.12 5.90 -3.25
N SER A 58 9.07 6.79 -2.27
CA SER A 58 8.33 6.60 -1.01
C SER A 58 6.85 7.00 -1.12
N SER A 59 6.45 7.74 -2.16
CA SER A 59 5.05 8.13 -2.38
C SER A 59 4.53 7.61 -3.72
N LEU A 60 3.27 7.18 -3.77
CA LEU A 60 2.62 6.72 -4.99
C LEU A 60 1.14 7.11 -5.07
N PRO A 61 0.65 7.50 -6.26
CA PRO A 61 -0.77 7.69 -6.49
C PRO A 61 -1.47 6.34 -6.64
N VAL A 62 -2.48 6.11 -5.81
CA VAL A 62 -3.28 4.89 -5.79
C VAL A 62 -4.76 5.23 -5.89
N VAL A 63 -5.55 4.26 -6.34
CA VAL A 63 -7.00 4.37 -6.41
C VAL A 63 -7.61 3.45 -5.38
N VAL A 64 -8.35 4.02 -4.44
CA VAL A 64 -9.08 3.29 -3.40
C VAL A 64 -10.57 3.34 -3.73
N SER A 65 -11.17 2.17 -3.90
CA SER A 65 -12.61 2.04 -4.16
C SER A 65 -13.35 2.02 -2.83
N GLY A 66 -13.87 3.17 -2.42
CA GLY A 66 -14.75 3.31 -1.25
C GLY A 66 -14.14 2.97 0.11
N PRO A 67 -14.89 3.24 1.20
CA PRO A 67 -14.44 2.99 2.57
C PRO A 67 -14.26 1.50 2.91
N GLU A 68 -14.92 0.58 2.20
CA GLU A 68 -14.86 -0.87 2.38
C GLU A 68 -13.50 -1.48 2.00
N SER A 69 -12.74 -0.78 1.16
CA SER A 69 -11.36 -1.13 0.80
C SER A 69 -10.38 -0.99 1.96
N VAL A 70 -10.79 -0.31 3.04
CA VAL A 70 -10.01 -0.14 4.26
C VAL A 70 -10.61 -0.98 5.36
N ARG A 71 -9.84 -1.90 5.93
CA ARG A 71 -10.21 -2.71 7.10
C ARG A 71 -9.19 -2.51 8.21
N ALA A 72 -9.66 -2.29 9.42
CA ALA A 72 -8.82 -2.22 10.61
C ALA A 72 -9.39 -3.13 11.69
N GLY A 73 -8.50 -3.63 12.54
CA GLY A 73 -8.84 -4.42 13.71
C GLY A 73 -7.59 -4.69 14.55
N LEU A 74 -7.75 -5.57 15.53
CA LEU A 74 -6.65 -6.04 16.37
C LEU A 74 -6.40 -7.52 16.07
N LEU A 75 -5.12 -7.89 15.98
CA LEU A 75 -4.70 -9.28 16.01
C LEU A 75 -4.24 -9.60 17.43
N THR A 76 -4.81 -10.67 17.99
CA THR A 76 -4.38 -11.24 19.26
C THR A 76 -3.74 -12.60 18.98
N ALA A 77 -2.43 -12.70 19.19
CA ALA A 77 -1.73 -13.97 19.09
C ALA A 77 -1.64 -14.56 20.51
N ALA A 78 -2.67 -15.22 21.02
CA ALA A 78 -2.70 -15.80 22.38
C ALA A 78 -2.66 -14.79 23.56
N PRO A 79 -3.05 -15.20 24.80
CA PRO A 79 -3.26 -14.29 25.94
C PRO A 79 -2.04 -13.51 26.45
N ARG A 80 -0.82 -13.88 26.01
CA ARG A 80 0.45 -13.29 26.49
C ARG A 80 1.03 -12.23 25.56
N TYR A 81 0.45 -12.04 24.38
CA TYR A 81 0.94 -11.06 23.42
C TYR A 81 0.06 -9.82 23.44
N GLU A 82 0.70 -8.66 23.42
CA GLU A 82 0.01 -7.38 23.29
C GLU A 82 -0.81 -7.36 21.99
N PRO A 83 -2.05 -6.84 22.01
CA PRO A 83 -2.82 -6.63 20.80
C PRO A 83 -2.02 -5.80 19.80
N ARG A 84 -1.92 -6.29 18.57
CA ARG A 84 -1.24 -5.54 17.49
C ARG A 84 -2.30 -5.03 16.52
N PRO A 85 -2.21 -3.77 16.07
CA PRO A 85 -3.12 -3.27 15.07
C PRO A 85 -2.89 -4.05 13.78
N SER A 86 -3.97 -4.22 13.03
CA SER A 86 -3.95 -4.84 11.73
C SER A 86 -4.81 -4.01 10.81
N VAL A 87 -4.16 -3.26 9.95
CA VAL A 87 -4.78 -2.48 8.90
C VAL A 87 -4.52 -3.15 7.57
N ARG A 88 -5.58 -3.32 6.79
CA ARG A 88 -5.53 -3.81 5.41
C ARG A 88 -6.19 -2.79 4.51
N VAL A 89 -5.47 -2.38 3.47
CA VAL A 89 -5.99 -1.49 2.44
C VAL A 89 -5.88 -2.16 1.09
N THR A 90 -6.95 -2.19 0.32
CA THR A 90 -6.96 -2.66 -1.07
C THR A 90 -7.08 -1.49 -2.02
N PHE A 91 -6.29 -1.48 -3.09
CA PHE A 91 -6.23 -0.37 -4.03
C PHE A 91 -5.73 -0.83 -5.40
N ARG A 92 -5.81 0.04 -6.41
CA ARG A 92 -5.12 -0.09 -7.71
C ARG A 92 -4.06 0.99 -7.84
N LEU A 93 -3.10 0.83 -8.73
CA LEU A 93 -2.16 1.91 -9.06
C LEU A 93 -2.84 2.90 -9.99
N ALA A 94 -2.74 4.20 -9.73
CA ALA A 94 -3.42 5.20 -10.57
C ALA A 94 -2.92 5.20 -12.02
N ASP A 95 -1.59 5.07 -12.20
CA ASP A 95 -0.94 5.07 -13.53
C ASP A 95 -0.92 3.70 -14.23
N ALA A 96 -1.44 2.66 -13.57
CA ALA A 96 -1.59 1.32 -14.13
C ALA A 96 -2.82 0.63 -13.53
N TYR A 97 -3.98 1.26 -13.70
CA TYR A 97 -5.23 0.80 -13.09
C TYR A 97 -5.63 -0.61 -13.51
N ASP A 98 -5.42 -0.93 -14.79
CA ASP A 98 -5.75 -2.24 -15.37
C ASP A 98 -4.78 -3.36 -14.98
N LEU A 99 -3.68 -3.03 -14.30
CA LEU A 99 -2.71 -4.02 -13.82
C LEU A 99 -3.33 -5.00 -12.82
N GLY A 100 -4.37 -4.56 -12.11
CA GLY A 100 -5.06 -5.33 -11.08
C GLY A 100 -4.95 -4.70 -9.69
N GLY A 101 -5.50 -5.40 -8.70
CA GLY A 101 -5.55 -4.95 -7.33
C GLY A 101 -4.27 -5.27 -6.55
N PHE A 102 -3.96 -4.37 -5.62
CA PHE A 102 -2.90 -4.51 -4.64
C PHE A 102 -3.48 -4.50 -3.24
N ARG A 103 -2.72 -5.06 -2.30
CA ARG A 103 -3.05 -5.05 -0.88
C ARG A 103 -1.88 -4.55 -0.06
N LEU A 104 -2.11 -3.54 0.76
CA LEU A 104 -1.23 -3.21 1.88
C LEU A 104 -1.73 -3.92 3.14
N SER A 105 -0.81 -4.51 3.88
CA SER A 105 -1.04 -4.94 5.28
C SER A 105 -0.05 -4.22 6.17
N SER A 106 -0.53 -3.59 7.24
CA SER A 106 0.29 -2.81 8.17
C SER A 106 -0.11 -3.08 9.62
N SER A 107 0.89 -3.08 10.51
CA SER A 107 0.72 -3.11 11.96
C SER A 107 1.16 -1.80 12.62
N SER A 108 1.11 -0.68 11.89
CA SER A 108 1.35 0.65 12.42
C SER A 108 0.13 1.15 13.19
N TRP A 109 0.35 1.64 14.42
CA TRP A 109 -0.68 2.30 15.21
C TRP A 109 -1.16 3.60 14.55
N ASP A 110 -0.25 4.40 14.01
CA ASP A 110 -0.59 5.65 13.32
C ASP A 110 -1.58 5.43 12.18
N LEU A 111 -1.34 4.40 11.36
CA LEU A 111 -2.26 4.07 10.27
C LEU A 111 -3.59 3.54 10.82
N ALA A 112 -3.58 2.78 11.92
CA ALA A 112 -4.81 2.28 12.54
C ALA A 112 -5.68 3.41 13.09
N GLU A 113 -5.07 4.40 13.73
CA GLU A 113 -5.72 5.59 14.25
C GLU A 113 -6.27 6.49 13.14
N SER A 114 -5.63 6.53 11.97
CA SER A 114 -6.11 7.32 10.84
C SER A 114 -7.29 6.68 10.08
N VAL A 115 -7.60 5.40 10.31
CA VAL A 115 -8.63 4.66 9.55
C VAL A 115 -10.02 5.30 9.60
N PRO A 116 -10.56 5.77 10.74
CA PRO A 116 -11.86 6.42 10.78
C PRO A 116 -11.92 7.66 9.87
N ALA A 117 -10.92 8.54 9.96
CA ALA A 117 -10.84 9.74 9.13
C ALA A 117 -10.69 9.40 7.64
N LEU A 118 -9.85 8.42 7.31
CA LEU A 118 -9.68 7.93 5.94
C LEU A 118 -10.99 7.39 5.36
N ARG A 119 -11.74 6.58 6.14
CA ARG A 119 -13.04 6.04 5.71
C ARG A 119 -14.07 7.13 5.47
N SER A 120 -14.14 8.14 6.34
CA SER A 120 -15.04 9.28 6.13
C SER A 120 -14.69 10.03 4.84
N ALA A 121 -13.41 10.35 4.62
CA ALA A 121 -12.98 11.03 3.40
C ALA A 121 -13.24 10.21 2.11
N LEU A 122 -13.11 8.89 2.19
CA LEU A 122 -13.47 7.98 1.09
C LEU A 122 -14.98 7.92 0.86
N ALA A 123 -15.80 7.99 1.90
CA ALA A 123 -17.25 8.01 1.78
C ALA A 123 -17.77 9.33 1.18
N ASP A 124 -17.11 10.45 1.49
CA ASP A 124 -17.41 11.76 0.90
C ASP A 124 -17.03 11.82 -0.59
N THR A 125 -16.08 10.98 -1.01
CA THR A 125 -15.71 10.82 -2.42
C THR A 125 -16.67 9.85 -3.09
N SER A 126 -17.58 10.35 -3.92
CA SER A 126 -18.51 9.49 -4.66
C SER A 126 -17.77 8.62 -5.69
N GLY A 127 -17.46 7.37 -5.33
CA GLY A 127 -16.85 6.37 -6.20
C GLY A 127 -15.38 6.08 -5.89
N ASP A 128 -14.57 5.93 -6.94
CA ASP A 128 -13.13 5.70 -6.81
C ASP A 128 -12.42 7.00 -6.38
N ALA A 129 -11.59 6.90 -5.34
CA ALA A 129 -10.84 8.03 -4.81
C ALA A 129 -9.37 7.94 -5.20
N LEU A 130 -8.82 9.04 -5.71
CA LEU A 130 -7.38 9.21 -5.89
C LEU A 130 -6.79 9.48 -4.51
N CYS A 131 -5.87 8.62 -4.10
CA CYS A 131 -5.17 8.75 -2.83
C CYS A 131 -3.68 8.80 -3.06
N GLU A 132 -2.98 9.51 -2.18
CA GLU A 132 -1.53 9.44 -2.07
C GLU A 132 -1.18 8.44 -0.97
N LEU A 133 -0.44 7.39 -1.32
CA LEU A 133 0.07 6.38 -0.42
C LEU A 133 1.56 6.63 -0.19
N THR A 134 1.95 6.92 1.06
CA THR A 134 3.31 7.35 1.40
C THR A 134 3.93 6.44 2.46
N ALA A 135 5.20 6.08 2.29
CA ALA A 135 6.06 5.40 3.24
C ALA A 135 7.02 6.42 3.86
N GLU A 136 6.79 6.79 5.11
CA GLU A 136 7.68 7.71 5.82
C GLU A 136 8.69 6.91 6.66
N THR A 137 9.98 7.26 6.58
CA THR A 137 11.00 6.77 7.51
C THR A 137 10.97 7.62 8.76
N VAL A 138 10.64 7.01 9.89
CA VAL A 138 10.71 7.67 11.20
C VAL A 138 11.91 7.12 11.95
N GLU A 139 12.81 8.01 12.34
CA GLU A 139 13.99 7.70 13.16
C GLU A 139 13.82 8.28 14.55
N PHE A 140 14.12 7.49 15.58
CA PHE A 140 14.19 8.00 16.94
C PHE A 140 15.35 7.36 17.69
N THR A 141 15.90 8.11 18.64
CA THR A 141 16.93 7.60 19.54
C THR A 141 16.25 7.16 20.83
N THR A 142 16.42 5.90 21.19
CA THR A 142 15.93 5.35 22.46
C THR A 142 16.68 5.95 23.63
N ARG A 143 16.14 5.80 24.85
CA ARG A 143 16.79 6.29 26.08
C ARG A 143 18.20 5.72 26.31
N ASN A 144 18.51 4.54 25.76
CA ASN A 144 19.83 3.91 25.84
C ASN A 144 20.75 4.26 24.64
N GLY A 145 20.40 5.26 23.82
CA GLY A 145 21.23 5.76 22.73
C GLY A 145 21.20 4.93 21.45
N ALA A 146 20.33 3.92 21.34
CA ALA A 146 20.17 3.18 20.10
C ALA A 146 19.27 3.96 19.13
N THR A 147 19.73 4.13 17.89
CA THR A 147 18.90 4.67 16.81
C THR A 147 18.02 3.56 16.26
N LEU A 148 16.71 3.75 16.32
CA LEU A 148 15.73 2.87 15.71
C LEU A 148 15.03 3.62 14.58
N SER A 149 14.91 2.97 13.43
CA SER A 149 14.12 3.43 12.30
C SER A 149 12.96 2.47 12.03
N TYR A 150 11.79 3.02 11.72
CA TYR A 150 10.65 2.23 11.27
C TYR A 150 9.91 2.94 10.14
N CYS A 151 9.16 2.19 9.34
CA CYS A 151 8.28 2.78 8.34
C CYS A 151 6.91 3.12 8.94
N ARG A 152 6.48 4.36 8.73
CA ARG A 152 5.12 4.84 8.98
C ARG A 152 4.36 4.99 7.65
N PRO A 153 3.52 4.03 7.25
CA PRO A 153 2.68 4.18 6.07
C PRO A 153 1.53 5.16 6.36
N SER A 154 1.23 6.05 5.41
CA SER A 154 0.07 6.94 5.47
C SER A 154 -0.69 6.95 4.13
N ILE A 155 -1.99 7.23 4.19
CA ILE A 155 -2.86 7.34 3.02
C ILE A 155 -3.67 8.62 3.15
N LYS A 156 -3.61 9.48 2.14
CA LYS A 156 -4.37 10.72 2.07
C LYS A 156 -5.26 10.72 0.85
N VAL A 157 -6.53 11.07 1.01
CA VAL A 157 -7.44 11.27 -0.12
C VAL A 157 -7.12 12.61 -0.77
N VAL A 158 -6.80 12.59 -2.06
CA VAL A 158 -6.53 13.78 -2.88
C VAL A 158 -7.84 14.31 -3.48
N GLY A 159 -8.74 13.39 -3.87
CA GLY A 159 -10.05 13.74 -4.43
C GLY A 159 -10.65 12.59 -5.25
N PRO A 160 -11.71 12.85 -6.04
CA PRO A 160 -12.29 11.85 -6.92
C PRO A 160 -11.30 11.45 -8.01
N TRP A 161 -11.14 10.14 -8.23
CA TRP A 161 -10.35 9.63 -9.33
C TRP A 161 -11.16 9.62 -10.62
N ARG A 162 -10.58 10.18 -11.67
CA ARG A 162 -11.09 10.07 -13.03
C ARG A 162 -10.06 9.28 -13.82
N HIS A 163 -10.49 8.15 -14.39
CA HIS A 163 -9.68 7.42 -15.35
C HIS A 163 -9.27 8.39 -16.44
N SER A 164 -7.99 8.75 -16.48
CA SER A 164 -7.49 9.59 -17.55
C SER A 164 -7.17 8.64 -18.69
N ASP A 165 -7.91 8.75 -19.79
CA ASP A 165 -7.65 8.05 -21.06
C ASP A 165 -6.35 8.57 -21.69
N ARG A 166 -5.22 8.41 -20.98
CA ARG A 166 -3.90 8.85 -21.44
C ARG A 166 -3.20 7.83 -22.34
N TYR A 167 -3.95 6.87 -22.88
CA TYR A 167 -3.47 5.86 -23.83
C TYR A 167 -4.37 5.70 -25.06
N THR A 168 -4.96 6.80 -25.54
CA THR A 168 -5.42 6.93 -26.93
C THR A 168 -4.57 7.98 -27.64
N ALA A 169 -3.40 7.55 -28.10
CA ALA A 169 -2.61 8.22 -29.14
C ALA A 169 -1.88 7.14 -29.95
#